data_AF-A7A6Q1-F1
#
_entry.id   AF-A7A6Q1-F1
#
_cell.length_a   1.000
_cell.length_b   1.000
_cell.length_c   1.000
_cell.angle_alpha   90.00
_cell.angle_beta   90.00
_cell.angle_gamma   90.00
#
_symmetry.space_group_name_H-M   'P 1'
#
loop_
_entity.id
_entity.type
_entity.pdbx_description
1 polymer ?
#
loop_
_entity_poly.entity_id
_entity_poly.type
_entity_poly.pdbx_seq_one_letter_code
_entity_poly.pdbx_strand_id
1 'polypeptide(L)' 'MKQAQAAQTPAQWNAFVRKYKAEMKSLDAQHALDLLAAMSRDSDFSVGCYCEDESHCHRSILRELLTERGARIAG' A
#
# COMPACT_ATOMS: atom_id res chain seq x y z
N MET A 1 7.09 7.60 -1.66
CA MET A 1 5.91 8.35 -2.15
C MET A 1 6.25 9.39 -3.20
N LYS A 2 7.20 10.31 -2.94
CA LYS A 2 7.70 11.24 -3.97
C LYS A 2 8.13 10.55 -5.28
N GLN A 3 8.76 9.38 -5.20
CA GLN A 3 9.12 8.58 -6.39
C GLN A 3 7.92 8.09 -7.20
N ALA A 4 6.81 7.80 -6.52
CA ALA A 4 5.55 7.38 -7.14
C ALA A 4 4.91 8.58 -7.88
N GLN A 5 4.84 9.73 -7.20
CA GLN A 5 4.29 10.98 -7.72
C GLN A 5 5.13 11.57 -8.88
N ALA A 6 6.44 11.36 -8.86
CA ALA A 6 7.35 11.81 -9.91
C ALA A 6 7.43 10.84 -11.10
N ALA A 7 6.75 9.69 -11.05
CA ALA A 7 6.73 8.75 -12.15
C ALA A 7 5.88 9.34 -13.29
N GLN A 8 6.52 9.64 -14.42
CA GLN A 8 5.87 10.16 -15.63
C GLN A 8 5.68 9.08 -16.68
N THR A 9 6.21 7.88 -16.44
CA THR A 9 6.19 6.77 -17.39
C THR A 9 5.77 5.46 -16.69
N PRO A 10 5.14 4.53 -17.41
CA PRO A 10 4.81 3.20 -16.87
C PRO A 10 6.04 2.46 -16.33
N ALA A 11 7.21 2.65 -16.95
CA ALA A 11 8.46 2.02 -16.50
C ALA A 11 8.91 2.54 -15.13
N GLN A 12 8.83 3.86 -14.90
CA GLN A 12 9.14 4.47 -13.61
C GLN A 12 8.14 4.05 -12.54
N TRP A 13 6.85 3.99 -12.89
CA TRP A 13 5.80 3.49 -11.99
C TRP A 13 6.08 2.04 -11.57
N ASN A 14 6.35 1.16 -12.54
CA ASN A 14 6.66 -0.24 -12.28
C ASN A 14 7.94 -0.40 -11.41
N ALA A 15 8.93 0.47 -11.60
CA ALA A 15 10.12 0.49 -10.75
C ALA A 15 9.77 0.88 -9.29
N PHE A 16 8.92 1.88 -9.11
CA PHE A 16 8.39 2.26 -7.80
C PHE A 16 7.62 1.09 -7.15
N VAL A 17 6.69 0.46 -7.88
CA VAL A 17 5.89 -0.67 -7.37
C VAL A 17 6.78 -1.80 -6.88
N ARG A 18 7.77 -2.21 -7.68
CA ARG A 18 8.73 -3.27 -7.30
C ARG A 18 9.49 -2.91 -6.03
N LYS A 19 10.01 -1.68 -5.96
CA LYS A 19 10.76 -1.20 -4.80
C LYS A 19 9.89 -1.16 -3.56
N TYR A 20 8.68 -0.60 -3.66
CA TYR A 20 7.75 -0.52 -2.54
C TYR A 20 7.34 -1.91 -2.03
N LYS A 21 6.99 -2.85 -2.93
CA LYS A 21 6.71 -4.24 -2.54
C LYS A 21 7.92 -4.92 -1.89
N ALA A 22 9.15 -4.60 -2.29
CA ALA A 22 10.35 -5.11 -1.64
C ALA A 22 10.55 -4.54 -0.23
N GLU A 23 10.31 -3.24 -0.04
CA GLU A 23 10.34 -2.60 1.29
C GLU A 23 9.30 -3.21 2.24
N MET A 24 8.10 -3.53 1.73
CA MET A 24 7.03 -4.17 2.50
C MET A 24 7.32 -5.62 2.90
N LYS A 25 8.43 -6.21 2.44
CA LYS A 25 8.93 -7.51 2.90
C LYS A 25 9.87 -7.40 4.10
N SER A 26 10.20 -6.21 4.59
CA SER A 26 10.91 -6.09 5.86
C SER A 26 10.06 -6.64 7.00
N LEU A 27 10.69 -7.14 8.07
CA LEU A 27 9.97 -7.75 9.18
C LEU A 27 9.01 -6.77 9.85
N ASP A 28 9.46 -5.53 10.08
CA ASP A 28 8.65 -4.47 10.69
C ASP A 28 7.42 -4.12 9.84
N ALA A 29 7.59 -4.02 8.51
CA ALA A 29 6.49 -3.74 7.61
C ALA A 29 5.49 -4.90 7.57
N GLN A 30 5.96 -6.15 7.55
CA GLN A 30 5.10 -7.32 7.59
C GLN A 30 4.26 -7.34 8.87
N HIS A 31 4.87 -7.17 10.04
CA HIS A 31 4.14 -7.11 11.31
C HIS A 31 3.10 -5.99 11.34
N ALA A 32 3.43 -4.80 10.82
CA ALA A 32 2.48 -3.71 10.73
C ALA A 32 1.30 -4.03 9.80
N LEU A 33 1.56 -4.62 8.62
CA LEU A 33 0.52 -5.03 7.68
C LEU A 33 -0.39 -6.11 8.26
N ASP A 34 0.17 -7.10 8.96
CA ASP A 34 -0.58 -8.17 9.59
C ASP A 34 -1.46 -7.64 10.73
N LEU A 35 -0.94 -6.70 11.53
CA LEU A 35 -1.70 -6.00 12.56
C LEU A 35 -2.87 -5.22 11.98
N LEU A 36 -2.64 -4.42 10.93
CA LEU A 36 -3.70 -3.66 10.27
C LEU A 36 -4.76 -4.58 9.68
N ALA A 37 -4.34 -5.65 8.98
CA ALA A 37 -5.27 -6.65 8.47
C ALA A 37 -6.07 -7.31 9.60
N ALA A 38 -5.45 -7.58 10.75
CA ALA A 38 -6.13 -8.13 11.91
C ALA A 38 -7.19 -7.18 12.48
N MET A 39 -6.81 -5.93 12.73
CA MET A 39 -7.71 -4.91 13.27
C MET A 39 -8.91 -4.66 12.35
N SER A 40 -8.73 -4.75 11.03
CA SER A 40 -9.80 -4.46 10.05
C SER A 40 -10.99 -5.42 10.16
N ARG A 41 -10.83 -6.56 10.83
CA ARG A 41 -11.92 -7.53 11.02
C ARG A 41 -12.92 -7.08 12.08
N ASP A 42 -12.45 -6.35 13.08
CA ASP A 42 -13.20 -6.01 14.29
C ASP A 42 -13.44 -4.51 14.45
N SER A 43 -12.78 -3.66 13.66
CA SER A 43 -12.94 -2.21 13.71
C SER A 43 -12.65 -1.54 12.38
N ASP A 44 -13.46 -0.54 12.05
CA ASP A 44 -13.25 0.30 10.88
C ASP A 44 -12.18 1.36 11.17
N PHE A 45 -11.22 1.50 10.26
CA PHE A 45 -10.24 2.57 10.27
C PHE A 45 -9.83 2.95 8.86
N SER A 46 -9.30 4.17 8.73
CA SER A 46 -8.86 4.72 7.46
C SER A 46 -7.35 4.86 7.41
N VAL A 47 -6.74 4.29 6.37
CA VAL A 47 -5.35 4.58 6.00
C VAL A 47 -5.37 5.51 4.79
N GLY A 48 -4.87 6.75 4.97
CA GLY A 48 -4.84 7.78 3.93
C GLY A 48 -3.44 8.01 3.35
N CYS A 49 -3.38 8.53 2.12
CA CYS A 49 -2.21 9.23 1.57
C CYS A 49 -2.59 10.68 1.28
N TYR A 50 -1.61 11.58 1.33
CA TYR A 50 -1.71 12.94 0.77
C TYR A 50 -1.25 12.98 -0.70
N CYS A 51 -1.62 11.97 -1.47
CA CYS A 51 -1.26 11.85 -2.88
C CYS A 51 -2.36 12.52 -3.71
N GLU A 52 -2.01 13.44 -4.60
CA GLU A 52 -2.99 14.16 -5.43
C GLU A 52 -3.65 13.26 -6.48
N ASP A 53 -2.87 12.38 -7.12
CA ASP A 53 -3.34 11.38 -8.08
C ASP A 53 -3.37 9.98 -7.43
N GLU A 54 -4.56 9.40 -7.33
CA GLU A 54 -4.77 8.06 -6.78
C GLU A 54 -4.22 6.95 -7.69
N SER A 55 -4.15 7.17 -9.00
CA SER A 55 -3.62 6.18 -9.95
C SER A 55 -2.11 5.99 -9.80
N HIS A 56 -1.42 7.02 -9.30
CA HIS A 56 0.00 7.01 -8.95
C HIS A 56 0.22 7.06 -7.43
N CYS A 57 -0.70 6.47 -6.68
CA CYS A 57 -0.66 6.41 -5.22
C CYS A 57 -0.24 5.03 -4.74
N HIS A 58 0.61 4.98 -3.71
CA HIS A 58 0.97 3.71 -3.06
C HIS A 58 -0.21 2.98 -2.40
N ARG A 59 -1.33 3.68 -2.17
CA ARG A 59 -2.52 3.13 -1.53
C ARG A 59 -3.11 1.97 -2.32
N SER A 60 -3.03 1.99 -3.65
CA SER A 60 -3.47 0.87 -4.49
C SER A 60 -2.64 -0.38 -4.20
N ILE A 61 -1.32 -0.23 -4.09
CA ILE A 61 -0.39 -1.33 -3.76
C ILE A 61 -0.60 -1.79 -2.31
N LEU A 62 -0.79 -0.87 -1.37
CA LEU A 62 -1.06 -1.19 0.03
C LEU A 62 -2.37 -1.96 0.19
N ARG A 63 -3.42 -1.58 -0.57
CA ARG A 63 -4.70 -2.28 -0.61
C ARG A 63 -4.52 -3.73 -1.07
N GLU A 64 -3.71 -3.99 -2.11
CA GLU A 64 -3.38 -5.35 -2.55
C GLU A 64 -2.71 -6.15 -1.42
N LEU A 65 -1.67 -5.59 -0.79
CA LEU A 65 -0.90 -6.25 0.26
C LEU A 65 -1.74 -6.58 1.52
N LEU A 66 -2.68 -5.71 1.87
CA LEU A 66 -3.62 -5.93 2.97
C LEU A 66 -4.68 -6.97 2.59
N THR A 67 -5.17 -6.96 1.36
CA THR A 67 -6.12 -7.96 0.85
C THR A 67 -5.51 -9.36 0.85
N GLU A 68 -4.25 -9.51 0.41
CA GLU A 68 -3.50 -10.76 0.47
C GLU A 68 -3.36 -11.32 1.90
N ARG A 69 -3.43 -10.44 2.92
CA ARG A 69 -3.39 -10.78 4.36
C ARG A 69 -4.77 -10.99 4.98
N GLY A 70 -5.83 -10.94 4.17
CA GLY A 70 -7.20 -11.13 4.64
C GLY A 70 -7.79 -9.92 5.36
N ALA A 71 -7.31 -8.70 5.08
CA ALA A 71 -7.95 -7.48 5.57
C ALA A 71 -9.37 -7.34 5.00
N ARG A 72 -10.32 -6.85 5.81
CA ARG A 72 -11.64 -6.42 5.33
C ARG A 72 -11.54 -4.96 4.92
N ILE A 73 -11.78 -4.66 3.65
CA ILE A 73 -11.67 -3.30 3.10
C ILE A 73 -13.03 -2.93 2.49
N ALA A 74 -13.56 -1.76 2.88
CA ALA A 74 -14.76 -1.20 2.29
C ALA A 74 -14.51 -0.83 0.81
N GLY A 75 -15.49 -1.16 -0.05
CA GLY A 75 -15.47 -0.94 -1.50
C GLY A 75 -15.50 0.52 -1.88
#